data_AF-A0A3S1GH00-F1
#
_entry.id   AF-A0A3S1GH00-F1
#
_cell.length_a   1.000
_cell.length_b   1.000
_cell.length_c   1.000
_cell.angle_alpha   90.00
_cell.angle_beta   90.00
_cell.angle_gamma   90.00
#
_symmetry.space_group_name_H-M   'P 1'
#
loop_
_entity.id
_entity.type
_entity.pdbx_description
1 polymer ?
#
loop_
_entity_poly.entity_id
_entity_poly.type
_entity_poly.pdbx_seq_one_letter_code
_entity_poly.pdbx_strand_id
1 'polypeptide(L)' 'SGATWVSLHHGGGVGMGFSQHAGMVIVADGTAEAAKRLERVLWNDPATGVMRHADAGYDIAIECAKEHQLNLPGILG' A
#
# COMPACT_ATOMS: atom_id res chain seq x y z
N SER A 1 9.78 2.07 -2.85
CA SER A 1 9.22 2.77 -1.68
C SER A 1 10.27 3.09 -0.61
N GLY A 2 10.78 2.11 0.15
CA GLY A 2 11.91 2.31 1.07
C GLY A 2 11.56 2.22 2.56
N ALA A 3 10.67 1.30 2.93
CA ALA A 3 10.46 0.94 4.33
C ALA A 3 11.77 0.52 5.01
N THR A 4 11.90 0.77 6.31
CA THR A 4 13.05 0.35 7.12
C THR A 4 13.04 -1.15 7.35
N TRP A 5 11.86 -1.75 7.58
CA TRP A 5 11.66 -3.19 7.49
C TRP A 5 10.28 -3.54 6.95
N VAL A 6 10.20 -4.75 6.41
CA VAL A 6 8.99 -5.34 5.83
C VAL A 6 8.85 -6.75 6.39
N SER A 7 7.62 -7.15 6.68
CA SER A 7 7.28 -8.50 7.15
C SER A 7 6.19 -9.12 6.28
N LEU A 8 6.28 -10.44 6.10
CA LEU A 8 5.27 -11.26 5.45
C LEU A 8 4.93 -12.41 6.39
N HIS A 9 3.68 -12.45 6.83
CA HIS A 9 3.23 -13.39 7.86
C HIS A 9 2.08 -14.25 7.32
N HIS A 10 1.96 -15.45 7.89
CA HIS A 10 0.89 -16.39 7.61
C HIS A 10 0.07 -16.66 8.88
N GLY A 11 -1.25 -16.66 8.76
CA GLY A 11 -2.20 -17.07 9.80
C GLY A 11 -2.38 -16.13 10.98
N GLY A 12 -1.87 -14.89 10.90
CA GLY A 12 -2.13 -13.90 11.97
C GLY A 12 -3.64 -13.63 12.11
N GLY A 13 -4.11 -13.54 13.35
CA GLY A 13 -5.52 -13.34 13.70
C GLY A 13 -6.38 -14.60 13.63
N VAL A 14 -6.37 -15.28 12.48
CA VAL A 14 -7.33 -16.35 12.13
C VAL A 14 -6.75 -17.77 12.13
N GLY A 15 -5.47 -17.95 12.43
CA GLY A 15 -4.81 -19.25 12.50
C GLY A 15 -4.22 -19.74 11.18
N MET A 16 -3.42 -20.81 11.25
CA MET A 16 -2.70 -21.38 10.10
C MET A 16 -3.67 -21.79 8.98
N GLY A 17 -3.39 -21.33 7.75
CA GLY A 17 -4.13 -21.68 6.54
C GLY A 17 -5.15 -20.64 6.10
N PHE A 18 -5.45 -19.62 6.92
CA PHE A 18 -6.61 -18.75 6.69
C PHE A 18 -6.29 -17.28 6.36
N SER A 19 -5.04 -16.83 6.51
CA SER A 19 -4.65 -15.48 6.11
C SER A 19 -3.20 -15.40 5.66
N GLN A 20 -2.94 -14.55 4.67
CA GLN A 20 -1.61 -14.06 4.33
C GLN A 20 -1.68 -12.53 4.41
N HIS A 21 -0.70 -11.90 5.06
CA HIS A 21 -0.66 -10.45 5.20
C HIS A 21 0.76 -9.94 5.28
N ALA A 22 0.91 -8.66 4.94
CA ALA A 22 2.17 -7.94 4.96
C ALA A 22 2.11 -6.81 5.98
N GLY A 23 3.25 -6.52 6.61
CA GLY A 23 3.45 -5.33 7.43
C GLY A 23 4.69 -4.58 6.97
N MET A 24 4.73 -3.27 7.18
CA MET A 24 5.92 -2.47 6.93
C MET A 24 6.07 -1.38 7.99
N VAL A 25 7.30 -0.98 8.23
CA VAL A 25 7.61 0.19 9.08
C VAL A 25 8.68 1.02 8.41
N ILE A 26 8.54 2.33 8.51
CA ILE A 26 9.54 3.30 8.07
C ILE A 26 9.93 4.22 9.23
N VAL A 27 11.23 4.48 9.37
CA VAL A 27 11.78 5.40 10.36
C VAL A 27 11.93 6.79 9.74
N ALA A 28 11.41 7.80 10.44
CA ALA A 28 11.65 9.21 10.16
C ALA A 28 12.81 9.71 11.03
N ASP A 29 14.05 9.50 10.58
CA ASP A 29 15.27 9.86 11.32
C ASP A 29 15.75 11.31 11.12
N GLY A 30 14.99 12.12 10.38
CA GLY A 30 15.31 13.52 10.08
C GLY A 30 16.23 13.72 8.87
N THR A 31 16.69 12.65 8.21
CA THR A 31 17.54 12.76 7.01
C THR A 31 16.73 13.08 5.74
N ALA A 32 17.38 13.72 4.77
CA ALA A 32 16.78 13.98 3.45
C ALA A 32 16.50 12.67 2.69
N GLU A 33 17.31 11.64 2.93
CA GLU A 33 17.15 10.29 2.39
C GLU A 33 15.90 9.62 2.96
N ALA A 34 15.62 9.77 4.27
CA ALA A 34 14.39 9.28 4.88
C ALA A 34 13.16 10.03 4.34
N ALA A 35 13.24 11.34 4.16
CA ALA A 35 12.14 12.12 3.57
C ALA A 35 11.71 11.58 2.19
N LYS A 36 12.67 11.29 1.30
CA LYS A 36 12.41 10.67 -0.01
C LYS A 36 11.76 9.29 0.09
N ARG A 37 12.12 8.50 1.11
CA ARG A 37 11.55 7.17 1.35
C ARG A 37 10.13 7.27 1.90
N LEU A 38 9.89 8.19 2.84
CA LEU A 38 8.60 8.50 3.44
C LEU A 38 7.57 8.89 2.38
N GLU A 39 7.92 9.84 1.51
CA GLU A 39 7.07 10.29 0.40
C GLU A 39 6.54 9.12 -0.43
N ARG A 40 7.43 8.21 -0.84
CA ARG A 40 7.04 7.07 -1.68
C ARG A 40 6.34 5.96 -0.90
N VAL A 41 6.79 5.64 0.32
CA VAL A 41 6.23 4.49 1.05
C VAL A 41 4.84 4.79 1.59
N LEU A 42 4.61 6.02 2.08
CA LEU A 42 3.31 6.43 2.61
C LEU A 42 2.32 6.78 1.49
N TRP A 43 2.80 6.97 0.26
CA TRP A 43 1.94 6.97 -0.93
C TRP A 43 1.59 5.54 -1.36
N ASN A 44 2.62 4.72 -1.63
CA ASN A 44 2.42 3.41 -2.28
C ASN A 44 1.69 2.41 -1.38
N ASP A 45 1.94 2.38 -0.07
CA ASP A 45 1.33 1.40 0.84
C ASP A 45 -0.21 1.51 0.87
N PRO A 46 -0.82 2.66 1.22
CA PRO A 46 -2.27 2.80 1.11
C PRO A 46 -2.78 2.79 -0.33
N ALA A 47 -2.02 3.28 -1.32
CA ALA A 47 -2.42 3.23 -2.73
C ALA A 47 -2.61 1.79 -3.22
N THR A 48 -1.86 0.80 -2.72
CA THR A 48 -2.12 -0.62 -3.03
C THR A 48 -3.45 -1.11 -2.46
N GLY A 49 -3.89 -0.58 -1.32
CA GLY A 49 -5.21 -0.82 -0.76
C GLY A 49 -6.31 -0.28 -1.66
N VAL A 50 -6.17 0.96 -2.14
CA VAL A 50 -7.10 1.58 -3.11
C VAL A 50 -7.11 0.78 -4.42
N MET A 51 -5.94 0.48 -4.99
CA MET A 51 -5.78 -0.36 -6.19
C MET A 51 -6.53 -1.69 -6.05
N ARG A 52 -6.33 -2.41 -4.93
CA ARG A 52 -6.93 -3.73 -4.69
C ARG A 52 -8.46 -3.67 -4.57
N HIS A 53 -9.03 -2.56 -4.11
CA HIS A 53 -10.48 -2.40 -4.06
C HIS A 53 -11.04 -1.88 -5.38
N ALA A 54 -10.32 -1.01 -6.09
CA ALA A 54 -10.69 -0.58 -7.43
C ALA A 54 -10.72 -1.77 -8.41
N ASP A 55 -9.71 -2.65 -8.35
CA ASP A 55 -9.64 -3.89 -9.14
C ASP A 55 -10.81 -4.84 -8.84
N ALA A 56 -11.28 -4.86 -7.60
CA ALA A 56 -12.46 -5.63 -7.21
C ALA A 56 -13.81 -4.96 -7.60
N GLY A 57 -13.78 -3.80 -8.26
CA GLY A 57 -14.96 -3.13 -8.80
C GLY A 57 -15.68 -2.18 -7.81
N TYR A 58 -15.03 -1.73 -6.74
CA TYR A 58 -15.64 -0.79 -5.80
C TYR A 58 -15.57 0.64 -6.33
N ASP A 59 -16.72 1.24 -6.62
CA ASP A 59 -16.83 2.61 -7.16
C ASP A 59 -16.10 3.65 -6.29
N ILE A 60 -16.26 3.57 -4.96
CA ILE A 60 -15.59 4.49 -4.04
C ILE A 60 -14.06 4.44 -4.13
N ALA A 61 -13.49 3.27 -4.47
CA ALA A 61 -12.06 3.10 -4.62
C ALA A 61 -11.59 3.55 -6.01
N ILE A 62 -12.40 3.35 -7.04
CA ILE A 62 -12.15 3.89 -8.39
C ILE A 62 -12.16 5.42 -8.36
N GLU A 63 -13.12 6.04 -7.68
CA GLU A 63 -13.16 7.50 -7.52
C GLU A 63 -11.98 8.03 -6.72
N CYS A 64 -11.61 7.38 -5.61
CA CYS A 64 -10.40 7.70 -4.86
C CYS A 64 -9.12 7.58 -5.74
N ALA A 65 -9.04 6.53 -6.57
CA ALA A 65 -7.92 6.35 -7.50
C ALA A 65 -7.83 7.48 -8.54
N LYS A 66 -8.97 7.95 -9.07
CA LYS A 66 -9.02 9.09 -10.00
C LYS A 66 -8.64 10.40 -9.31
N GLU A 67 -9.21 10.66 -8.14
CA GLU A 67 -8.93 11.87 -7.33
C GLU A 67 -7.43 12.01 -7.04
N HIS A 68 -6.79 10.90 -6.67
CA HIS A 68 -5.37 10.84 -6.35
C HIS A 68 -4.47 10.50 -7.54
N GLN A 69 -5.02 10.43 -8.77
CA GLN A 69 -4.27 10.22 -10.01
C GLN A 69 -3.38 8.95 -9.97
N LEU A 70 -3.91 7.86 -9.41
CA LEU A 70 -3.20 6.59 -9.40
C LEU A 70 -3.05 6.05 -10.83
N ASN A 71 -1.86 5.57 -11.15
CA ASN A 71 -1.62 4.89 -12.41
C ASN A 71 -2.07 3.42 -12.30
N LEU A 72 -3.31 3.15 -12.72
CA LEU A 72 -3.92 1.82 -12.73
C LEU A 72 -4.24 1.39 -14.18
N PRO A 73 -3.27 0.84 -14.95
CA PRO A 73 -3.44 0.63 -16.39
C PRO A 73 -4.59 -0.29 -16.80
N GLY A 74 -5.01 -1.23 -15.94
CA GLY A 74 -6.14 -2.13 -16.23
C GLY A 74 -7.51 -1.55 -15.86
N ILE A 75 -7.55 -0.34 -15.27
CA ILE A 75 -8.77 0.26 -14.70
C ILE A 75 -8.99 1.68 -15.24
N LEU A 76 -7.94 2.51 -15.27
CA LEU A 76 -8.00 3.94 -15.62
C LEU A 76 -7.23 4.30 -16.90
N GLY A 77 -6.43 3.38 -17.43
CA GLY A 77 -5.70 3.53 -18.70
C GLY A 77 -6.46 2.90 -19.86
#